data_AF-A0A2V5PNY4-F1
#
_entry.id   AF-A0A2V5PNY4-F1
#
_cell.length_a   1.000
_cell.length_b   1.000
_cell.length_c   1.000
_cell.angle_alpha   90.00
_cell.angle_beta   90.00
_cell.angle_gamma   90.00
#
_symmetry.space_group_name_H-M   'P 1'
#
loop_
_entity.id
_entity.type
_entity.pdbx_description
1 polymer ?
#
loop_
_entity_poly.entity_id
_entity_poly.type
_entity_poly.pdbx_seq_one_letter_code
_entity_poly.pdbx_strand_id
1 'polypeptide(L)'
;MSEATDTPPEIERMIRDKIMALSGEERFIMGAQMFDAAREVVKASLPPGLSEAEQRRQLFERFYGDELRHHPIADLISAQGD
;
A
#
# COMPACT_ATOMS: atom_id res chain seq x y z
N MET A 1 -1.02 -21.93 8.48
CA MET A 1 -2.11 -21.48 9.38
C MET A 1 -3.13 -20.80 8.49
N SER A 2 -4.37 -21.28 8.42
CA SER A 2 -5.41 -20.56 7.69
C SER A 2 -5.73 -19.30 8.49
N GLU A 3 -5.38 -18.15 7.94
CA GLU A 3 -5.67 -16.85 8.55
C GLU A 3 -7.20 -16.68 8.57
N ALA A 4 -7.79 -16.82 9.75
CA ALA A 4 -9.22 -16.56 9.93
C ALA A 4 -9.42 -15.05 9.79
N THR A 5 -10.01 -14.63 8.68
CA THR A 5 -10.36 -13.24 8.44
C THR A 5 -11.72 -12.95 9.09
N ASP A 6 -11.96 -11.71 9.53
CA ASP A 6 -13.28 -11.26 10.03
C ASP A 6 -14.35 -11.20 8.91
N THR A 7 -13.98 -11.56 7.67
CA THR A 7 -14.86 -11.56 6.50
C THR A 7 -15.26 -12.99 6.15
N PRO A 8 -16.54 -13.36 6.24
CA PRO A 8 -16.99 -14.68 5.81
C PRO A 8 -16.66 -14.96 4.33
N PRO A 9 -16.29 -16.19 3.94
CA PRO A 9 -15.86 -16.51 2.57
C PRO A 9 -16.87 -16.16 1.48
N GLU A 10 -18.17 -16.21 1.78
CA GLU A 10 -19.23 -15.81 0.88
C GLU A 10 -19.26 -14.30 0.61
N ILE A 11 -18.88 -13.48 1.60
CA ILE A 11 -18.77 -12.02 1.45
C ILE A 11 -17.53 -11.68 0.62
N GLU A 12 -16.41 -12.34 0.88
CA GLU A 12 -15.18 -12.17 0.08
C GLU A 12 -15.46 -12.48 -1.40
N ARG A 13 -16.10 -13.63 -1.67
CA ARG A 13 -16.49 -14.01 -3.05
C ARG A 13 -17.44 -12.99 -3.67
N MET A 14 -18.47 -12.55 -2.94
CA MET A 14 -19.41 -11.55 -3.44
C MET A 14 -18.70 -10.25 -3.84
N ILE A 15 -17.76 -9.75 -3.01
CA ILE A 15 -17.00 -8.53 -3.32
C ILE A 15 -16.09 -8.75 -4.52
N ARG A 16 -15.39 -9.88 -4.57
CA ARG A 16 -14.55 -10.23 -5.72
C ARG A 16 -15.34 -10.27 -7.02
N ASP A 17 -16.50 -10.91 -7.04
CA ASP A 17 -17.34 -11.01 -8.23
C ASP A 17 -17.81 -9.62 -8.70
N LYS A 18 -18.18 -8.73 -7.77
CA LYS A 18 -18.56 -7.34 -8.08
C LYS A 18 -17.40 -6.53 -8.67
N ILE A 19 -16.20 -6.65 -8.10
CA ILE A 19 -15.00 -5.96 -8.61
C ILE A 19 -14.64 -6.50 -10.00
N MET A 20 -14.70 -7.81 -10.20
CA MET A 20 -14.35 -8.44 -11.49
C MET A 20 -15.37 -8.17 -12.60
N ALA A 21 -16.61 -7.79 -12.25
CA ALA A 21 -17.61 -7.34 -13.21
C ALA A 21 -17.33 -5.93 -13.78
N LEU A 22 -16.48 -5.13 -13.12
CA LEU A 22 -16.05 -3.83 -13.63
C LEU A 22 -15.07 -4.00 -14.81
N SER A 23 -15.00 -3.00 -15.69
CA SER A 23 -13.99 -2.93 -16.73
C SER A 23 -12.57 -2.81 -16.15
N GLY A 24 -11.56 -3.09 -16.98
CA GLY A 24 -10.16 -2.93 -16.56
C GLY A 24 -9.83 -1.48 -16.15
N GLU A 25 -10.38 -0.50 -16.85
CA GLU A 25 -10.19 0.92 -16.56
C GLU A 25 -10.81 1.31 -15.21
N GLU A 26 -12.06 0.91 -14.96
CA GLU A 26 -12.73 1.16 -13.68
C GLU A 26 -11.99 0.54 -12.50
N ARG A 27 -11.48 -0.70 -12.67
CA ARG A 27 -10.64 -1.34 -11.64
C ARG A 27 -9.33 -0.59 -11.40
N PHE A 28 -8.71 -0.07 -12.45
CA PHE A 28 -7.48 0.71 -12.33
C PHE A 28 -7.72 2.00 -11.54
N ILE A 29 -8.77 2.75 -11.89
CA ILE A 29 -9.16 3.98 -11.19
C ILE A 29 -9.49 3.67 -9.72
N MET A 30 -10.26 2.62 -9.46
CA MET A 30 -10.56 2.16 -8.10
C MET A 30 -9.28 1.87 -7.31
N GLY A 31 -8.35 1.11 -7.88
CA GLY A 31 -7.06 0.80 -7.24
C GLY A 31 -6.24 2.04 -6.93
N ALA A 32 -6.17 3.00 -7.86
CA ALA A 32 -5.47 4.26 -7.65
C ALA A 32 -6.08 5.08 -6.50
N GLN A 33 -7.42 5.19 -6.46
CA GLN A 33 -8.13 5.89 -5.39
C GLN A 33 -7.95 5.21 -4.03
N MET A 34 -7.99 3.87 -3.98
CA MET A 34 -7.72 3.11 -2.77
C MET A 34 -6.29 3.35 -2.25
N PHE A 35 -5.31 3.42 -3.16
CA PHE A 35 -3.93 3.71 -2.79
C PHE A 35 -3.77 5.14 -2.23
N ASP A 36 -4.41 6.14 -2.84
CA ASP A 36 -4.40 7.50 -2.29
C ASP A 36 -5.03 7.57 -0.90
N ALA A 37 -6.14 6.88 -0.68
CA ALA A 37 -6.75 6.78 0.65
C ALA A 37 -5.80 6.12 1.67
N ALA A 38 -5.12 5.03 1.29
CA ALA A 38 -4.14 4.37 2.15
C ALA A 38 -2.96 5.31 2.49
N ARG A 39 -2.48 6.11 1.53
CA ARG A 39 -1.42 7.10 1.76
C ARG A 39 -1.83 8.15 2.79
N GLU A 40 -3.06 8.65 2.72
CA GLU A 40 -3.56 9.63 3.70
C GLU A 40 -3.67 9.03 5.10
N VAL A 41 -4.13 7.78 5.22
CA VAL A 41 -4.15 7.06 6.52
C VAL A 41 -2.74 6.92 7.09
N VAL A 42 -1.75 6.52 6.27
CA VAL A 42 -0.36 6.38 6.73
C VAL A 42 0.20 7.74 7.13
N LYS A 43 0.02 8.79 6.31
CA LYS A 43 0.47 10.16 6.64
C LYS A 43 -0.08 10.65 7.98
N ALA A 44 -1.37 10.41 8.24
CA ALA A 44 -2.00 10.78 9.51
C ALA A 44 -1.40 10.04 10.72
N SER A 45 -0.79 8.87 10.51
CA SER A 45 -0.12 8.10 11.56
C SER A 45 1.34 8.52 11.81
N LEU A 46 1.94 9.34 10.93
CA LEU A 46 3.35 9.72 11.05
C LEU A 46 3.58 10.73 12.19
N PRO A 47 4.79 10.76 12.78
CA PRO A 47 5.17 11.81 13.72
C PRO A 47 4.95 13.22 13.16
N PRO A 48 4.46 14.18 13.97
CA PRO A 48 4.31 15.56 13.52
C PRO A 48 5.68 16.22 13.32
N GLY A 49 5.75 17.24 12.47
CA GLY A 49 6.94 18.08 12.29
C GLY A 49 8.02 17.52 11.35
N LEU A 50 7.74 16.41 10.65
CA LEU A 50 8.64 15.86 9.64
C LEU A 50 8.70 16.74 8.39
N SER A 51 9.89 16.88 7.81
CA SER A 51 10.07 17.46 6.48
C SER A 51 9.40 16.60 5.40
N GLU A 52 9.12 17.18 4.24
CA GLU A 52 8.53 16.43 3.12
C GLU A 52 9.42 15.26 2.64
N ALA A 53 10.74 15.39 2.75
CA ALA A 53 11.66 14.32 2.41
C ALA A 53 11.53 13.14 3.39
N GLU A 54 11.47 13.42 4.69
CA GLU A 54 11.31 12.40 5.74
C GLU A 54 9.93 11.73 5.66
N GLN A 55 8.86 12.50 5.39
CA GLN A 55 7.53 11.93 5.18
C GLN A 55 7.52 10.97 3.99
N ARG A 56 8.16 11.33 2.87
CA ARG A 56 8.28 10.45 1.70
C ARG A 56 9.06 9.19 2.00
N ARG A 57 10.17 9.29 2.74
CA ARG A 57 10.97 8.13 3.17
C ARG A 57 10.15 7.18 4.05
N GLN A 58 9.40 7.72 5.01
CA GLN A 58 8.55 6.89 5.88
C GLN A 58 7.39 6.25 5.13
N LEU A 59 6.75 6.97 4.20
CA LEU A 59 5.73 6.37 3.32
C LEU A 59 6.31 5.22 2.52
N PHE A 60 7.48 5.41 1.90
CA PHE A 60 8.15 4.38 1.12
C PHE A 60 8.48 3.14 1.96
N GLU A 61 9.08 3.32 3.13
CA GLU A 61 9.38 2.21 4.05
C GLU A 61 8.11 1.48 4.48
N ARG A 62 7.01 2.21 4.73
CA ARG A 62 5.76 1.60 5.20
C ARG A 62 5.06 0.74 4.15
N PHE A 63 5.16 1.13 2.87
CA PHE A 63 4.53 0.40 1.77
C PHE A 63 5.43 -0.68 1.17
N TYR A 64 6.74 -0.46 1.12
CA TYR A 64 7.67 -1.31 0.37
C TYR A 64 8.84 -1.85 1.18
N GLY A 65 9.06 -1.38 2.42
CA GLY A 65 10.25 -1.70 3.21
C GLY A 65 10.44 -3.20 3.45
N ASP A 66 9.36 -3.92 3.78
CA ASP A 66 9.42 -5.37 4.00
C ASP A 66 9.69 -6.15 2.70
N GLU A 67 9.04 -5.76 1.61
CA GLU A 67 9.20 -6.38 0.29
C GLU A 67 10.61 -6.16 -0.27
N LEU A 68 11.18 -4.98 0.00
CA LEU A 68 12.50 -4.59 -0.48
C LEU A 68 13.64 -5.00 0.44
N ARG A 69 13.35 -5.46 1.68
CA ARG A 69 14.36 -5.78 2.70
C ARG A 69 15.47 -6.74 2.23
N HIS A 70 15.17 -7.60 1.27
CA HIS A 70 16.13 -8.53 0.66
C HIS A 70 16.21 -8.39 -0.86
N HIS A 71 15.61 -7.34 -1.41
CA HIS A 71 15.58 -7.10 -2.84
C HIS A 71 16.87 -6.38 -3.26
N PRO A 72 17.57 -6.82 -4.32
CA PRO A 72 18.85 -6.21 -4.75
C PRO A 72 18.79 -4.70 -5.02
N ILE A 73 17.60 -4.17 -5.27
CA ILE A 73 17.39 -2.73 -5.50
C ILE A 73 17.48 -1.90 -4.20
N ALA A 74 17.35 -2.50 -3.02
CA ALA A 74 17.42 -1.79 -1.75
C ALA A 74 18.79 -1.14 -1.51
N ASP A 75 19.87 -1.80 -1.94
CA ASP A 75 21.23 -1.28 -1.87
C ASP A 75 21.40 -0.03 -2.77
N LEU A 76 20.73 0.00 -3.93
CA LEU A 76 20.76 1.11 -4.87
C LEU A 76 19.99 2.33 -4.36
N ILE A 77 18.89 2.12 -3.63
CA ILE A 77 18.08 3.19 -3.04
C ILE A 77 18.77 3.79 -1.82
N SER A 78 19.50 2.97 -1.04
CA SER A 78 20.21 3.41 0.17
C SER A 78 21.46 4.25 -0.13
N ALA A 79 22.04 4.13 -1.33
CA ALA A 79 23.28 4.80 -1.71
C ALA A 79 23.13 6.26 -2.21
N GLN A 80 21.90 6.78 -2.32
CA GLN A 80 21.59 8.09 -2.94
C GLN A 80 21.14 9.16 -1.92
N GLY A 81 21.36 8.94 -0.62
CA GLY A 81 20.68 9.67 0.46
C GLY A 81 21.52 10.59 1.37
N ASP A 82 22.72 11.02 0.97
CA ASP A 82 23.53 12.04 1.69
C ASP A 82 23.46 13.42 1.01
#